data_AF-A0A6G3MJV1-F1
#
_entry.id   AF-A0A6G3MJV1-F1
#
_cell.length_a   1.000
_cell.length_b   1.000
_cell.length_c   1.000
_cell.angle_alpha   90.00
_cell.angle_beta   90.00
_cell.angle_gamma   90.00
#
_symmetry.space_group_name_H-M   'P 1'
#
loop_
_entity.id
_entity.type
_entity.pdbx_description
1 polymer ?
#
loop_
_entity_poly.entity_id
_entity_poly.type
_entity_poly.pdbx_seq_one_letter_code
_entity_poly.pdbx_strand_id
1 'polypeptide(L)'
;ALSKSKKLEMTWSTDNIVSYREISTIFTSILPNVYNYPDGLCFDYICNPVSLIDVHGYENYKPYVDILIQYAKNFSHHYKTQNIIATMGSDFTYQVADKWYDNLDVLIRNINKRSGYKAFYSTPWRYFESILKTGISLPEYKYDFFPYSTSEHSCWTGFYTSRPGFKRLVREKTELLRGCKQLASFDSSLDQNQVEILKRALDAAQHHDAITGTAKQRVSDDY
;
A
#
# COMPACT_ATOMS: atom_id res chain seq x y z
N ALA A 1 14.51 11.44 7.90
CA ALA A 1 14.28 12.02 9.25
C ALA A 1 13.45 11.10 10.16
N LEU A 2 12.28 10.60 9.73
CA LEU A 2 11.36 9.81 10.58
C LEU A 2 11.91 8.45 11.04
N SER A 3 12.59 7.70 10.15
CA SER A 3 13.10 6.35 10.44
C SER A 3 14.11 6.32 11.61
N LYS A 4 14.98 7.33 11.75
CA LYS A 4 15.96 7.42 12.86
C LYS A 4 15.33 7.69 14.23
N SER A 5 14.03 8.01 14.28
CA SER A 5 13.34 8.42 15.51
C SER A 5 12.16 7.52 15.91
N LYS A 6 12.08 6.32 15.34
CA LYS A 6 10.97 5.37 15.56
C LYS A 6 9.58 5.97 15.29
N LYS A 7 9.48 6.75 14.20
CA LYS A 7 8.25 7.46 13.80
C LYS A 7 7.68 6.95 12.48
N LEU A 8 7.88 5.68 12.13
CA LEU A 8 7.24 5.08 10.96
C LEU A 8 5.79 4.64 11.26
N GLU A 9 5.48 4.31 12.51
CA GLU A 9 4.10 4.20 13.01
C GLU A 9 3.70 5.51 13.71
N MET A 10 2.51 6.03 13.42
CA MET A 10 2.02 7.29 13.98
C MET A 10 0.50 7.36 14.04
N THR A 11 -0.01 8.28 14.83
CA THR A 11 -1.38 8.80 14.70
C THR A 11 -1.33 10.03 13.81
N TRP A 12 -1.93 9.96 12.63
CA TRP A 12 -2.02 11.09 11.71
C TRP A 12 -3.30 11.87 11.97
N SER A 13 -3.14 13.07 12.51
CA SER A 13 -4.22 14.02 12.79
C SER A 13 -4.37 14.94 11.57
N THR A 14 -5.46 14.82 10.83
CA THR A 14 -5.67 15.55 9.57
C THR A 14 -6.31 16.93 9.75
N ASP A 15 -6.75 17.26 10.97
CA ASP A 15 -7.38 18.54 11.29
C ASP A 15 -6.52 19.35 12.28
N ASN A 16 -6.40 20.65 11.99
CA ASN A 16 -5.72 21.61 12.86
C ASN A 16 -6.60 22.07 14.02
N ILE A 17 -7.93 21.89 13.92
CA ILE A 17 -8.90 22.23 14.96
C ILE A 17 -8.85 21.15 16.06
N VAL A 18 -8.44 21.57 17.26
CA VAL A 18 -8.23 20.68 18.41
C VAL A 18 -9.49 19.88 18.76
N SER A 19 -10.68 20.48 18.65
CA SER A 19 -11.95 19.81 18.99
C SER A 19 -12.33 18.67 18.07
N TYR A 20 -11.77 18.59 16.85
CA TYR A 20 -12.05 17.50 15.91
C TYR A 20 -10.97 16.41 15.91
N ARG A 21 -9.89 16.58 16.68
CA ARG A 21 -8.75 15.65 16.63
C ARG A 21 -9.12 14.22 16.96
N GLU A 22 -10.01 13.98 17.92
CA GLU A 22 -10.44 12.62 18.27
C GLU A 22 -11.15 11.90 17.12
N ILE A 23 -11.85 12.65 16.25
CA ILE A 23 -12.60 12.10 15.10
C ILE A 23 -11.84 12.21 13.78
N SER A 24 -10.72 12.95 13.74
CA SER A 24 -9.90 13.20 12.55
C SER A 24 -8.51 12.55 12.63
N THR A 25 -8.35 11.55 13.51
CA THR A 25 -7.08 10.85 13.69
C THR A 25 -7.16 9.45 13.12
N ILE A 26 -6.17 9.09 12.32
CA ILE A 26 -6.05 7.75 11.73
C ILE A 26 -4.68 7.14 12.04
N PHE A 27 -4.66 5.86 12.37
CA PHE A 27 -3.40 5.12 12.46
C PHE A 27 -2.74 5.08 11.07
N THR A 28 -1.47 5.46 11.02
CA THR A 28 -0.67 5.48 9.79
C THR A 28 0.64 4.73 10.03
N SER A 29 0.96 3.80 9.15
CA SER A 29 2.26 3.13 9.13
C SER A 29 2.92 3.35 7.77
N ILE A 30 4.12 3.93 7.80
CA ILE A 30 5.00 4.00 6.64
C ILE A 30 5.68 2.64 6.50
N LEU A 31 5.49 2.01 5.35
CA LEU A 31 5.99 0.67 5.08
C LEU A 31 7.53 0.63 5.01
N PRO A 32 8.16 -0.50 5.37
CA PRO A 32 9.62 -0.61 5.41
C PRO A 32 10.30 -0.43 4.04
N ASN A 33 9.67 -0.92 2.98
CA ASN A 33 10.24 -1.08 1.65
C ASN A 33 9.20 -0.78 0.56
N VAL A 34 8.61 0.41 0.63
CA VAL A 34 7.54 0.84 -0.27
C VAL A 34 6.36 -0.14 -0.18
N TYR A 35 6.13 -1.00 -1.17
CA TYR A 35 5.10 -2.05 -1.13
C TYR A 35 5.62 -3.41 -1.60
N ASN A 36 6.94 -3.57 -1.72
CA ASN A 36 7.55 -4.75 -2.32
C ASN A 36 7.85 -5.86 -1.31
N TYR A 37 8.09 -7.06 -1.79
CA TYR A 37 8.71 -8.13 -1.01
C TYR A 37 10.13 -7.74 -0.57
N PRO A 38 10.64 -8.30 0.54
CA PRO A 38 12.04 -8.13 0.91
C PRO A 38 12.98 -8.61 -0.20
N ASP A 39 14.06 -7.87 -0.46
CA ASP A 39 15.01 -8.20 -1.53
C ASP A 39 15.49 -9.66 -1.44
N GLY A 40 15.40 -10.37 -2.57
CA GLY A 40 15.72 -11.80 -2.65
C GLY A 40 14.57 -12.76 -2.32
N LEU A 41 13.38 -12.26 -1.94
CA LEU A 41 12.18 -13.07 -1.66
C LEU A 41 11.06 -12.90 -2.70
N CYS A 42 11.42 -12.81 -3.98
CA CYS A 42 10.42 -12.86 -5.04
C CYS A 42 10.05 -14.30 -5.37
N PHE A 43 8.80 -14.69 -5.09
CA PHE A 43 8.29 -16.03 -5.39
C PHE A 43 7.28 -16.04 -6.55
N ASP A 44 7.25 -14.97 -7.33
CA ASP A 44 6.39 -14.84 -8.51
C ASP A 44 7.07 -15.32 -9.79
N TYR A 45 6.27 -15.77 -10.77
CA TYR A 45 6.73 -16.14 -12.11
C TYR A 45 7.58 -15.05 -12.78
N ILE A 46 7.25 -13.78 -12.59
CA ILE A 46 8.00 -12.66 -13.19
C ILE A 46 9.48 -12.61 -12.76
N CYS A 47 9.82 -13.27 -11.65
CA CYS A 47 11.18 -13.31 -11.11
C CYS A 47 11.89 -14.65 -11.34
N ASN A 48 11.30 -15.58 -12.10
CA ASN A 48 11.78 -16.96 -12.22
C ASN A 48 12.00 -17.60 -10.82
N PRO A 49 10.91 -17.85 -10.08
CA PRO A 49 10.97 -18.02 -8.64
C PRO A 49 11.68 -19.33 -8.29
N VAL A 50 12.61 -19.24 -7.34
CA VAL A 50 13.23 -20.43 -6.76
C VAL A 50 12.18 -21.15 -5.92
N SER A 51 12.01 -22.44 -6.16
CA SER A 51 11.24 -23.27 -5.25
C SER A 51 12.14 -23.65 -4.08
N LEU A 52 11.70 -23.32 -2.86
CA LEU A 52 12.42 -23.67 -1.65
C LEU A 52 12.37 -25.17 -1.36
N ILE A 53 11.49 -25.91 -2.04
CA ILE A 53 11.42 -27.37 -2.02
C ILE A 53 11.74 -27.84 -3.43
N ASP A 54 12.77 -28.68 -3.58
CA ASP A 54 13.08 -29.26 -4.88
C ASP A 54 12.15 -30.45 -5.22
N VAL A 55 12.30 -31.01 -6.42
CA VAL A 55 11.51 -32.16 -6.91
C VAL A 55 11.70 -33.43 -6.09
N HIS A 56 12.72 -33.48 -5.24
CA HIS A 56 13.04 -34.60 -4.36
C HIS A 56 12.63 -34.34 -2.90
N GLY A 57 12.04 -33.17 -2.60
CA GLY A 57 11.62 -32.76 -1.27
C GLY A 57 12.72 -32.15 -0.41
N TYR A 58 13.90 -31.87 -0.97
CA TYR A 58 14.97 -31.19 -0.23
C TYR A 58 14.65 -29.70 -0.11
N GLU A 59 14.68 -29.19 1.13
CA GLU A 59 14.37 -27.79 1.40
C GLU A 59 15.64 -26.91 1.44
N ASN A 60 15.79 -25.99 0.49
CA ASN A 60 16.88 -24.99 0.50
C ASN A 60 16.42 -23.65 1.11
N TYR A 61 15.88 -23.70 2.32
CA TYR A 61 15.24 -22.52 2.95
C TYR A 61 16.18 -21.61 3.74
N LYS A 62 17.36 -22.09 4.14
CA LYS A 62 18.22 -21.40 5.11
C LYS A 62 18.56 -19.96 4.72
N PRO A 63 19.02 -19.68 3.48
CA PRO A 63 19.34 -18.31 3.06
C PRO A 63 18.12 -17.38 3.10
N TYR A 64 16.96 -17.88 2.69
CA TYR A 64 15.72 -17.12 2.60
C TYR A 64 15.11 -16.81 3.97
N VAL A 65 15.21 -17.76 4.92
CA VAL A 65 14.86 -17.52 6.32
C VAL A 65 15.76 -16.43 6.92
N ASP A 66 17.05 -16.46 6.63
CA ASP A 66 17.98 -15.45 7.14
C ASP A 66 17.68 -14.06 6.55
N ILE A 67 17.33 -13.97 5.25
CA ILE A 67 16.89 -12.72 4.62
C ILE A 67 15.70 -12.12 5.37
N LEU A 68 14.63 -12.89 5.61
CA LEU A 68 13.43 -12.34 6.26
C LEU A 68 13.68 -11.93 7.72
N ILE A 69 14.51 -12.69 8.44
CA ILE A 69 14.93 -12.33 9.81
C ILE A 69 15.76 -11.04 9.81
N GLN A 70 16.71 -10.89 8.88
CA GLN A 70 17.51 -9.67 8.77
C GLN A 70 16.65 -8.47 8.38
N TYR A 71 15.70 -8.65 7.47
CA TYR A 71 14.69 -7.64 7.15
C TYR A 71 13.96 -7.18 8.42
N ALA A 72 13.39 -8.11 9.20
CA ALA A 72 12.68 -7.77 10.43
C ALA A 72 13.57 -7.06 11.46
N LYS A 73 14.82 -7.51 11.64
CA LYS A 73 15.80 -6.87 12.53
C LYS A 73 16.11 -5.44 12.11
N ASN A 74 16.46 -5.24 10.84
CA ASN A 74 16.83 -3.93 10.30
C ASN A 74 15.71 -2.92 10.53
N PHE A 75 14.47 -3.33 10.30
CA PHE A 75 13.32 -2.46 10.43
C PHE A 75 12.82 -2.30 11.87
N SER A 76 13.04 -3.26 12.76
CA SER A 76 12.65 -3.18 14.18
C SER A 76 13.19 -1.93 14.89
N HIS A 77 14.31 -1.36 14.43
CA HIS A 77 14.89 -0.14 14.99
C HIS A 77 14.15 1.14 14.56
N HIS A 78 13.28 1.07 13.56
CA HIS A 78 12.52 2.19 12.99
C HIS A 78 11.04 2.23 13.41
N TYR A 79 10.57 1.18 14.09
CA TYR A 79 9.22 1.05 14.63
C TYR A 79 9.25 1.10 16.17
N LYS A 80 8.10 1.39 16.78
CA LYS A 80 7.99 1.37 18.25
C LYS A 80 7.69 -0.04 18.77
N THR A 81 6.99 -0.84 17.99
CA THR A 81 6.64 -2.21 18.35
C THR A 81 7.65 -3.23 17.80
N GLN A 82 7.55 -4.47 18.29
CA GLN A 82 8.31 -5.61 17.77
C GLN A 82 7.54 -6.38 16.68
N ASN A 83 6.41 -5.83 16.21
CA ASN A 83 5.64 -6.39 15.11
C ASN A 83 6.08 -5.68 13.83
N ILE A 84 6.58 -6.45 12.86
CA ILE A 84 7.04 -5.92 11.57
C ILE A 84 6.17 -6.49 10.47
N ILE A 85 5.58 -5.61 9.68
CA ILE A 85 4.87 -6.01 8.46
C ILE A 85 5.90 -6.27 7.35
N ALA A 86 5.77 -7.41 6.68
CA ALA A 86 6.49 -7.71 5.45
C ALA A 86 5.48 -7.85 4.31
N THR A 87 5.56 -6.97 3.32
CA THR A 87 4.66 -6.98 2.16
C THR A 87 5.14 -8.02 1.15
N MET A 88 4.67 -9.26 1.25
CA MET A 88 5.09 -10.35 0.36
C MET A 88 4.36 -10.29 -0.98
N GLY A 89 4.65 -9.27 -1.81
CA GLY A 89 4.04 -9.04 -3.11
C GLY A 89 4.62 -7.81 -3.80
N SER A 90 4.15 -7.52 -5.02
CA SER A 90 4.49 -6.35 -5.83
C SER A 90 3.47 -6.18 -6.98
N ASP A 91 3.73 -5.25 -7.89
CA ASP A 91 2.91 -4.97 -9.08
C ASP A 91 2.62 -6.26 -9.87
N PHE A 92 1.33 -6.58 -10.02
CA PHE A 92 0.84 -7.74 -10.78
C PHE A 92 1.50 -9.09 -10.41
N THR A 93 1.94 -9.24 -9.16
CA THR A 93 2.34 -10.53 -8.59
C THR A 93 1.13 -11.39 -8.20
N TYR A 94 1.39 -12.61 -7.76
CA TYR A 94 0.42 -13.68 -7.51
C TYR A 94 -0.26 -14.23 -8.77
N GLN A 95 0.37 -14.09 -9.96
CA GLN A 95 -0.13 -14.72 -11.19
C GLN A 95 -0.17 -16.25 -11.09
N VAL A 96 0.79 -16.82 -10.34
CA VAL A 96 0.81 -18.23 -9.95
C VAL A 96 0.91 -18.28 -8.43
N ALA A 97 -0.21 -18.08 -7.75
CA ALA A 97 -0.27 -17.88 -6.30
C ALA A 97 0.32 -19.05 -5.49
N ASP A 98 0.21 -20.29 -5.96
CA ASP A 98 0.75 -21.48 -5.27
C ASP A 98 2.26 -21.34 -5.04
N LYS A 99 3.01 -20.75 -5.97
CA LYS A 99 4.46 -20.51 -5.80
C LYS A 99 4.76 -19.56 -4.65
N TRP A 100 3.91 -18.57 -4.38
CA TRP A 100 4.03 -17.73 -3.20
C TRP A 100 3.73 -18.53 -1.94
N TYR A 101 2.57 -19.17 -1.88
CA TYR A 101 2.11 -19.85 -0.68
C TYR A 101 3.01 -21.02 -0.27
N ASP A 102 3.45 -21.87 -1.21
CA ASP A 102 4.36 -22.99 -0.95
C ASP A 102 5.67 -22.51 -0.30
N ASN A 103 6.27 -21.46 -0.85
CA ASN A 103 7.53 -20.90 -0.34
C ASN A 103 7.33 -20.19 0.99
N LEU A 104 6.25 -19.41 1.15
CA LEU A 104 5.93 -18.72 2.39
C LEU A 104 5.66 -19.70 3.54
N ASP A 105 5.00 -20.83 3.28
CA ASP A 105 4.76 -21.88 4.29
C ASP A 105 6.07 -22.50 4.79
N VAL A 106 7.02 -22.75 3.88
CA VAL A 106 8.37 -23.20 4.23
C VAL A 106 9.10 -22.17 5.09
N LEU A 107 9.05 -20.88 4.73
CA LEU A 107 9.66 -19.80 5.51
C LEU A 107 9.03 -19.70 6.90
N ILE A 108 7.70 -19.64 6.98
CA ILE A 108 6.94 -19.49 8.23
C ILE A 108 7.24 -20.65 9.17
N ARG A 109 7.14 -21.90 8.69
CA ARG A 109 7.41 -23.09 9.50
C ARG A 109 8.85 -23.11 10.01
N ASN A 110 9.83 -22.76 9.19
CA ASN A 110 11.24 -22.81 9.58
C ASN A 110 11.68 -21.61 10.45
N ILE A 111 11.08 -20.43 10.28
CA ILE A 111 11.27 -19.29 11.21
C ILE A 111 10.70 -19.61 12.58
N ASN A 112 9.50 -20.19 12.64
CA ASN A 112 8.81 -20.52 13.89
C ASN A 112 9.51 -21.61 14.73
N LYS A 113 10.51 -22.31 14.17
CA LYS A 113 11.40 -23.23 14.91
C LYS A 113 12.51 -22.48 15.67
N ARG A 114 12.81 -21.22 15.33
CA ARG A 114 13.86 -20.41 15.96
C ARG A 114 13.29 -19.63 17.14
N SER A 115 13.98 -19.66 18.29
CA SER A 115 13.59 -18.88 19.46
C SER A 115 13.64 -17.37 19.17
N GLY A 116 12.65 -16.62 19.64
CA GLY A 116 12.61 -15.15 19.55
C GLY A 116 11.98 -14.59 18.27
N TYR A 117 11.50 -15.44 17.36
CA TYR A 117 10.78 -15.00 16.15
C TYR A 117 9.44 -15.72 16.02
N LYS A 118 8.46 -15.02 15.46
CA LYS A 118 7.16 -15.57 15.07
C LYS A 118 6.78 -14.99 13.71
N ALA A 119 6.67 -15.84 12.71
CA ALA A 119 6.16 -15.49 11.38
C ALA A 119 4.80 -16.14 11.16
N PHE A 120 3.88 -15.44 10.49
CA PHE A 120 2.55 -15.92 10.15
C PHE A 120 1.93 -15.03 9.07
N TYR A 121 0.97 -15.58 8.31
CA TYR A 121 0.15 -14.76 7.40
C TYR A 121 -0.69 -13.76 8.20
N SER A 122 -0.69 -12.53 7.73
CA SER A 122 -1.41 -11.43 8.35
C SER A 122 -2.15 -10.60 7.32
N THR A 123 -2.90 -9.62 7.80
CA THR A 123 -3.55 -8.58 6.99
C THR A 123 -3.19 -7.21 7.60
N PRO A 124 -3.34 -6.10 6.85
CA PRO A 124 -3.12 -4.76 7.40
C PRO A 124 -3.93 -4.51 8.68
N TRP A 125 -5.18 -5.00 8.73
CA TRP A 125 -6.02 -4.95 9.93
C TRP A 125 -5.41 -5.70 11.12
N ARG A 126 -4.97 -6.95 10.93
CA ARG A 126 -4.35 -7.74 12.02
C ARG A 126 -3.03 -7.14 12.49
N TYR A 127 -2.27 -6.54 11.59
CA TYR A 127 -1.06 -5.80 11.96
C TYR A 127 -1.40 -4.58 12.82
N PHE A 128 -2.36 -3.75 12.41
CA PHE A 128 -2.87 -2.64 13.23
C PHE A 128 -3.35 -3.12 14.62
N GLU A 129 -4.16 -4.17 14.66
CA GLU A 129 -4.65 -4.75 15.92
C GLU A 129 -3.50 -5.21 16.84
N SER A 130 -2.44 -5.79 16.26
CA SER A 130 -1.25 -6.21 17.01
C SER A 130 -0.51 -5.03 17.66
N ILE A 131 -0.51 -3.86 17.00
CA ILE A 131 0.08 -2.63 17.53
C ILE A 131 -0.78 -2.07 18.65
N LEU A 132 -2.11 -2.00 18.46
CA LEU A 132 -3.04 -1.54 19.50
C LEU A 132 -2.90 -2.36 20.79
N LYS A 133 -2.79 -3.70 20.67
CA LYS A 133 -2.63 -4.62 21.80
C LYS A 133 -1.35 -4.39 22.62
N THR A 134 -0.35 -3.68 22.07
CA THR A 134 0.87 -3.34 22.84
C THR A 134 0.64 -2.25 23.88
N GLY A 135 -0.41 -1.43 23.74
CA GLY A 135 -0.64 -0.27 24.60
C GLY A 135 0.41 0.84 24.47
N ILE A 136 1.33 0.75 23.49
CA ILE A 136 2.37 1.77 23.28
C ILE A 136 1.76 3.04 22.68
N SER A 137 2.10 4.19 23.25
CA SER A 137 1.75 5.49 22.67
C SER A 137 2.56 5.76 21.40
N LEU A 138 1.84 6.00 20.29
CA LEU A 138 2.42 6.37 19.00
C LEU A 138 2.65 7.89 18.91
N PRO A 139 3.68 8.33 18.16
CA PRO A 139 3.90 9.75 17.92
C PRO A 139 2.75 10.33 17.07
N GLU A 140 2.40 11.58 17.32
CA GLU A 140 1.45 12.33 16.49
C GLU A 140 2.14 12.96 15.28
N TYR A 141 1.47 12.94 14.13
CA TYR A 141 1.85 13.63 12.91
C TYR A 141 0.70 14.49 12.39
N LYS A 142 0.99 15.70 11.90
CA LYS A 142 -0.03 16.72 11.56
C LYS A 142 0.09 17.31 10.15
N TYR A 143 1.13 16.93 9.42
CA TYR A 143 1.43 17.51 8.12
C TYR A 143 1.01 16.56 7.00
N ASP A 144 1.26 16.96 5.76
CA ASP A 144 1.17 16.07 4.61
C ASP A 144 2.52 15.40 4.32
N PHE A 145 2.52 14.44 3.40
CA PHE A 145 3.72 13.77 2.93
C PHE A 145 4.20 14.33 1.57
N PHE A 146 3.94 15.60 1.27
CA PHE A 146 4.34 16.25 0.03
C PHE A 146 5.50 17.24 0.22
N PRO A 147 6.32 17.46 -0.83
CA PRO A 147 6.39 16.67 -2.05
C PRO A 147 7.12 15.32 -1.82
N TYR A 148 6.77 14.30 -2.60
CA TYR A 148 7.47 13.03 -2.59
C TYR A 148 8.77 13.08 -3.41
N SER A 149 9.84 12.49 -2.90
CA SER A 149 11.12 12.36 -3.60
C SER A 149 11.70 10.96 -3.38
N THR A 150 12.09 10.29 -4.47
CA THR A 150 12.76 8.98 -4.42
C THR A 150 14.26 9.10 -4.19
N SER A 151 14.86 10.21 -4.63
CA SER A 151 16.29 10.53 -4.46
C SER A 151 16.47 12.04 -4.31
N GLU A 152 17.71 12.50 -4.08
CA GLU A 152 18.04 13.92 -3.87
C GLU A 152 17.59 14.84 -5.03
N HIS A 153 17.61 14.34 -6.26
CA HIS A 153 17.26 15.11 -7.47
C HIS A 153 16.07 14.52 -8.23
N SER A 154 15.22 13.75 -7.55
CA SER A 154 14.06 13.07 -8.16
C SER A 154 12.79 13.38 -7.38
N CYS A 155 12.39 14.65 -7.41
CA CYS A 155 11.16 15.13 -6.77
C CYS A 155 9.97 14.98 -7.74
N TRP A 156 8.88 14.38 -7.25
CA TRP A 156 7.74 13.96 -8.08
C TRP A 156 6.70 15.07 -8.18
N THR A 157 7.10 16.28 -8.55
CA THR A 157 6.16 17.42 -8.69
C THR A 157 5.66 17.60 -10.13
N GLY A 158 6.28 16.94 -11.12
CA GLY A 158 5.88 17.05 -12.52
C GLY A 158 4.46 16.53 -12.81
N PHE A 159 4.01 15.50 -12.08
CA PHE A 159 2.66 14.95 -12.25
C PHE A 159 1.57 15.91 -11.75
N TYR A 160 1.91 16.94 -10.98
CA TYR A 160 0.95 17.99 -10.58
C TYR A 160 0.41 18.74 -11.80
N THR A 161 1.16 18.81 -12.90
CA THR A 161 0.76 19.53 -14.14
C THR A 161 0.53 18.59 -15.32
N SER A 162 1.16 17.42 -15.36
CA SER A 162 1.10 16.49 -16.51
C SER A 162 -0.34 16.18 -16.97
N ARG A 163 -0.59 16.27 -18.28
CA ARG A 163 -1.92 16.13 -18.91
C ARG A 163 -3.00 17.09 -18.34
N PRO A 164 -2.78 18.42 -18.40
CA PRO A 164 -3.67 19.38 -17.74
C PRO A 164 -5.09 19.40 -18.34
N GLY A 165 -5.23 19.11 -19.64
CA GLY A 165 -6.54 18.99 -20.30
C GLY A 165 -7.39 17.87 -19.69
N PHE A 166 -6.79 16.71 -19.42
CA PHE A 166 -7.48 15.60 -18.76
C PHE A 166 -7.82 15.94 -17.29
N LYS A 167 -6.90 16.58 -16.54
CA LYS A 167 -7.20 17.04 -15.18
C LYS A 167 -8.40 17.99 -15.13
N ARG A 168 -8.49 18.91 -16.10
CA ARG A 168 -9.64 19.81 -16.25
C ARG A 168 -10.92 19.04 -16.59
N LEU A 169 -10.86 18.10 -17.54
CA LEU A 169 -12.01 17.27 -17.92
C LEU A 169 -12.58 16.52 -16.72
N VAL A 170 -11.73 15.88 -15.90
CA VAL A 170 -12.17 15.17 -14.70
C VAL A 170 -12.89 16.10 -13.72
N ARG A 171 -12.45 17.35 -13.55
CA ARG A 171 -13.13 18.35 -12.71
C ARG A 171 -14.51 18.71 -13.26
N GLU A 172 -14.59 19.08 -14.54
CA GLU A 172 -15.86 19.43 -15.20
C GLU A 172 -16.88 18.28 -15.15
N LYS A 173 -16.43 17.05 -15.37
CA LYS A 173 -17.29 15.87 -15.32
C LYS A 173 -17.69 15.49 -13.89
N THR A 174 -16.84 15.74 -12.89
CA THR A 174 -17.20 15.58 -11.47
C THR A 174 -18.33 16.53 -11.07
N GLU A 175 -18.28 17.79 -11.54
CA GLU A 175 -19.35 18.77 -11.30
C GLU A 175 -20.66 18.34 -11.96
N LEU A 176 -20.60 17.87 -13.22
CA LEU A 176 -21.75 17.31 -13.92
C LEU A 176 -22.35 16.12 -13.17
N LEU A 177 -21.52 15.16 -12.73
CA LEU A 177 -21.98 14.00 -11.97
C LEU A 177 -22.71 14.41 -10.68
N ARG A 178 -22.23 15.44 -9.99
CA ARG A 178 -22.89 15.96 -8.79
C ARG A 178 -24.30 16.47 -9.12
N GLY A 179 -24.45 17.23 -10.20
CA GLY A 179 -25.76 17.69 -10.67
C GLY A 179 -26.68 16.54 -11.06
N CYS A 180 -26.18 15.57 -11.83
CA CYS A 180 -26.94 14.38 -12.22
C CYS A 180 -27.43 13.57 -11.00
N LYS A 181 -26.57 13.36 -10.00
CA LYS A 181 -26.95 12.67 -8.75
C LYS A 181 -28.05 13.40 -7.99
N GLN A 182 -27.98 14.73 -7.91
CA GLN A 182 -29.03 15.52 -7.27
C GLN A 182 -30.36 15.39 -8.02
N LEU A 183 -30.36 15.56 -9.34
CA LEU A 183 -31.59 15.40 -10.14
C LEU A 183 -32.18 14.00 -10.03
N ALA A 184 -31.35 12.96 -10.16
CA ALA A 184 -31.78 11.56 -10.02
C ALA A 184 -32.30 11.21 -8.62
N SER A 185 -31.95 11.99 -7.58
CA SER A 185 -32.51 11.83 -6.24
C SER A 185 -33.93 12.39 -6.09
N PHE A 186 -34.32 13.35 -6.94
CA PHE A 186 -35.67 13.93 -6.95
C PHE A 186 -36.61 13.22 -7.91
N ASP A 187 -36.08 12.69 -9.02
CA ASP A 187 -36.86 12.04 -10.06
C ASP A 187 -36.34 10.63 -10.35
N SER A 188 -37.07 9.64 -9.85
CA SER A 188 -36.78 8.22 -10.06
C SER A 188 -36.98 7.74 -11.51
N SER A 189 -37.57 8.57 -12.39
CA SER A 189 -37.71 8.25 -13.82
C SER A 189 -36.45 8.53 -14.63
N LEU A 190 -35.49 9.27 -14.06
CA LEU A 190 -34.20 9.52 -14.70
C LEU A 190 -33.35 8.25 -14.74
N ASP A 191 -32.63 8.06 -15.86
CA ASP A 191 -31.80 6.87 -16.07
C ASP A 191 -30.60 6.84 -15.12
N GLN A 192 -30.79 6.15 -13.99
CA GLN A 192 -29.74 5.94 -12.99
C GLN A 192 -28.53 5.19 -13.56
N ASN A 193 -28.70 4.42 -14.65
CA ASN A 193 -27.57 3.72 -15.27
C ASN A 193 -26.57 4.69 -15.87
N GLN A 194 -27.00 5.79 -16.50
CA GLN A 194 -26.08 6.80 -17.04
C GLN A 194 -25.29 7.49 -15.91
N VAL A 195 -25.95 7.77 -14.78
CA VAL A 195 -25.30 8.33 -13.60
C VAL A 195 -24.23 7.38 -13.07
N GLU A 196 -24.53 6.08 -13.00
CA GLU A 196 -23.59 5.06 -12.54
C GLU A 196 -22.43 4.84 -13.52
N ILE A 197 -22.68 4.87 -14.83
CA ILE A 197 -21.62 4.80 -15.86
C ILE A 197 -20.64 5.97 -15.70
N LEU A 198 -21.15 7.20 -15.63
CA LEU A 198 -20.29 8.39 -15.45
C LEU A 198 -19.54 8.34 -14.11
N LYS A 199 -20.19 7.86 -13.04
CA LYS A 199 -19.56 7.66 -11.74
C LYS A 199 -18.38 6.69 -11.84
N ARG A 200 -18.58 5.51 -12.43
CA ARG A 200 -17.50 4.50 -12.58
C ARG A 200 -16.34 5.00 -13.43
N ALA A 201 -16.62 5.74 -14.51
CA ALA A 201 -15.58 6.36 -15.32
C ALA A 201 -14.76 7.38 -14.52
N LEU A 202 -15.42 8.22 -13.71
CA LEU A 202 -14.74 9.18 -12.84
C LEU A 202 -13.97 8.53 -11.68
N ASP A 203 -14.49 7.44 -11.13
CA ASP A 203 -13.81 6.63 -10.10
C ASP A 203 -12.53 6.02 -10.69
N ALA A 204 -12.58 5.46 -11.90
CA ALA A 204 -11.40 4.98 -12.63
C ALA A 204 -10.42 6.12 -12.95
N ALA A 205 -10.93 7.29 -13.33
CA ALA A 205 -10.10 8.47 -13.59
C ALA A 205 -9.35 8.97 -12.33
N GLN A 206 -9.77 8.61 -11.10
CA GLN A 206 -9.02 8.92 -9.89
C GLN A 206 -7.82 7.98 -9.64
N HIS A 207 -7.64 6.93 -10.46
CA HIS A 207 -6.48 6.06 -10.38
C HIS A 207 -5.17 6.89 -10.39
N HIS A 208 -4.18 6.44 -9.62
CA HIS A 208 -2.93 7.18 -9.39
C HIS A 208 -2.01 7.26 -10.62
N ASP A 209 -2.35 6.58 -11.73
CA ASP A 209 -1.76 6.82 -13.06
C ASP A 209 -2.70 7.50 -14.08
N ALA A 210 -3.97 7.69 -13.72
CA ALA A 210 -4.96 8.35 -14.56
C ALA A 210 -4.90 9.87 -14.33
N ILE A 211 -5.49 10.38 -13.24
CA ILE A 211 -5.55 11.82 -12.96
C ILE A 211 -4.17 12.46 -12.86
N THR A 212 -3.15 11.71 -12.42
CA THR A 212 -1.75 12.18 -12.33
C THR A 212 -1.12 12.40 -13.70
N GLY A 213 -1.63 11.73 -14.73
CA GLY A 213 -1.16 11.81 -16.11
C GLY A 213 0.11 11.01 -16.39
N THR A 214 0.42 10.00 -15.55
CA THR A 214 1.62 9.16 -15.66
C THR A 214 1.42 7.88 -16.49
N ALA A 215 0.20 7.59 -16.95
CA ALA A 215 -0.06 6.49 -17.87
C ALA A 215 0.48 6.72 -19.29
N LYS A 216 0.68 5.61 -20.02
CA LYS A 216 1.01 5.60 -21.45
C LYS A 216 -0.12 6.25 -22.26
N GLN A 217 0.21 6.85 -23.40
CA GLN A 217 -0.74 7.60 -24.24
C GLN A 217 -2.03 6.82 -24.53
N ARG A 218 -1.92 5.57 -25.02
CA ARG A 218 -3.08 4.72 -25.31
C ARG A 218 -4.00 4.50 -24.11
N VAL A 219 -3.44 4.40 -22.90
CA VAL A 219 -4.23 4.23 -21.67
C VAL A 219 -4.88 5.56 -21.28
N SER A 220 -4.20 6.69 -21.50
CA SER A 220 -4.80 8.01 -21.33
C SER A 220 -5.87 8.36 -22.35
N ASP A 221 -5.83 7.77 -23.55
CA ASP A 221 -6.89 7.93 -24.56
C ASP A 221 -8.13 7.09 -24.24
N ASP A 222 -7.97 6.02 -23.44
CA ASP A 222 -9.05 5.16 -22.95
C ASP A 222 -9.80 5.77 -21.76
N TYR A 223 -9.08 6.50 -20.89
CA TYR A 223 -9.65 7.29 -19.79
C TYR A 223 -10.43 8.53 -20.26
#